data_AF-A0A2P8EGB6-F1
#
_entry.id   AF-A0A2P8EGB6-F1
#
_cell.length_a   1.000
_cell.length_b   1.000
_cell.length_c   1.000
_cell.angle_alpha   90.00
_cell.angle_beta   90.00
_cell.angle_gamma   90.00
#
_symmetry.space_group_name_H-M   'P 1'
#
loop_
_entity.id
_entity.type
_entity.pdbx_description
1 polymer ?
#
loop_
_entity_poly.entity_id
_entity_poly.type
_entity_poly.pdbx_seq_one_letter_code
_entity_poly.pdbx_strand_id
1 'polypeptide(L)' 'MTTRIRGLTPDDVALVEFARGIVDAHGDGSTHTMGAAVRGVDVTDLLPFGGQWTPDQGTLPYDPQRFDDTAGE' A
#
# COMPACT_ATOMS: atom_id res chain seq x y z
N MET A 1 4.52 8.32 25.62
CA MET A 1 3.78 7.81 24.45
C MET A 1 3.85 6.30 24.52
N THR A 2 2.81 5.66 25.06
CA THR A 2 2.83 4.20 25.28
C THR A 2 2.17 3.54 24.08
N THR A 3 2.97 2.99 23.17
CA THR A 3 2.47 2.25 22.01
C THR A 3 1.75 0.99 22.52
N ARG A 4 0.43 0.94 22.34
CA ARG A 4 -0.35 -0.27 22.59
C ARG A 4 -0.14 -1.20 21.40
N ILE A 5 0.51 -2.34 21.61
CA ILE A 5 0.64 -3.37 20.57
C ILE A 5 -0.76 -3.96 20.35
N ARG A 6 -1.38 -3.62 19.21
CA ARG A 6 -2.58 -4.32 18.74
C ARG A 6 -2.20 -5.78 18.49
N GLY A 7 -3.03 -6.73 18.92
CA GLY A 7 -2.83 -8.14 18.61
C GLY A 7 -2.87 -8.39 17.10
N LEU A 8 -2.00 -9.26 16.60
CA LEU A 8 -1.95 -9.65 15.20
C LEU A 8 -3.24 -10.38 14.80
N THR A 9 -3.86 -9.96 13.71
CA THR A 9 -4.99 -10.68 13.12
C THR A 9 -4.50 -11.86 12.28
N PRO A 10 -5.37 -12.81 11.90
CA PRO A 10 -5.00 -13.88 10.96
C PRO A 10 -4.43 -13.34 9.64
N ASP A 11 -4.98 -12.23 9.13
CA ASP A 11 -4.46 -11.59 7.92
C ASP A 11 -3.05 -11.03 8.13
N ASP A 12 -2.72 -10.57 9.35
CA ASP A 12 -1.37 -10.07 9.65
C ASP A 12 -0.37 -11.24 9.66
N VAL A 13 -0.77 -12.37 10.24
CA VAL A 13 0.02 -13.61 10.24
C VAL A 13 0.23 -14.12 8.81
N ALA A 14 -0.79 -14.05 7.95
CA ALA A 14 -0.68 -14.48 6.56
C ALA A 14 0.39 -13.68 5.77
N LEU A 15 0.51 -12.36 6.02
CA LEU A 15 1.57 -11.55 5.41
C LEU A 15 2.97 -11.95 5.89
N VAL A 16 3.12 -12.25 7.19
CA VAL A 16 4.40 -12.69 7.75
C VAL A 16 4.83 -14.02 7.14
N GLU A 17 3.91 -14.98 7.03
CA GLU A 17 4.19 -16.28 6.42
C GLU A 17 4.52 -16.14 4.93
N PHE A 18 3.85 -15.23 4.20
CA PHE A 18 4.18 -14.95 2.81
C PHE A 18 5.58 -14.32 2.65
N ALA A 19 5.91 -13.31 3.48
CA ALA A 19 7.23 -12.69 3.48
C ALA A 19 8.33 -13.69 3.83
N ARG A 20 8.08 -14.61 4.77
CA ARG A 20 9.00 -15.71 5.08
C ARG A 20 9.22 -16.61 3.88
N GLY A 21 8.15 -17.01 3.18
CA GLY A 21 8.25 -17.83 1.97
C GLY A 21 9.11 -17.20 0.87
N ILE A 22 9.08 -15.87 0.71
CA ILE A 22 9.96 -15.15 -0.22
C ILE A 22 11.44 -15.31 0.17
N VAL A 23 11.77 -15.16 1.45
CA VAL A 23 13.14 -15.36 1.94
C VAL A 23 13.56 -16.81 1.76
N ASP A 24 12.71 -17.76 2.10
CA ASP A 24 13.02 -19.19 1.98
C ASP A 24 13.25 -19.60 0.52
N ALA A 25 12.51 -19.00 -0.42
CA ALA A 25 12.58 -19.34 -1.85
C ALA A 25 13.69 -18.61 -2.62
N HIS A 26 14.02 -17.37 -2.23
CA HIS A 26 14.88 -16.49 -3.01
C HIS A 26 16.09 -15.96 -2.23
N GLY A 27 16.10 -16.13 -0.91
CA GLY A 27 17.15 -15.61 -0.06
C GLY A 27 18.47 -16.36 -0.28
N ASP A 28 19.55 -15.63 -0.47
CA ASP A 28 20.89 -16.18 -0.68
C ASP A 28 21.83 -15.96 0.52
N GLY A 29 21.31 -15.37 1.60
CA GLY A 29 22.08 -15.05 2.81
C GLY A 29 23.13 -13.96 2.62
N SER A 30 23.13 -13.25 1.48
CA SER A 30 24.08 -12.18 1.15
C SER A 30 23.40 -10.93 0.58
N THR A 31 22.91 -10.99 -0.66
CA THR A 31 22.33 -9.85 -1.39
C THR A 31 20.82 -9.80 -1.20
N HIS A 32 20.15 -10.95 -1.26
CA HIS A 32 18.72 -11.09 -1.05
C HIS A 32 18.48 -11.64 0.35
N THR A 33 18.39 -10.76 1.34
CA THR A 33 18.32 -11.15 2.76
C THR A 33 17.00 -10.82 3.43
N MET A 34 16.10 -10.14 2.72
CA MET A 34 14.83 -9.63 3.25
C MET A 34 13.69 -9.95 2.29
N GLY A 35 12.57 -10.42 2.84
CA GLY A 35 11.31 -10.58 2.14
C GLY A 35 10.29 -9.60 2.71
N ALA A 36 9.45 -9.03 1.86
CA ALA A 36 8.39 -8.12 2.25
C ALA A 36 7.08 -8.54 1.61
N ALA A 37 6.00 -8.42 2.38
CA ALA A 37 4.64 -8.68 1.95
C ALA A 37 3.76 -7.50 2.36
N VAL A 38 2.93 -7.03 1.44
CA VAL A 38 1.96 -5.96 1.70
C VAL A 38 0.60 -6.38 1.18
N ARG A 39 -0.47 -5.87 1.79
CA ARG A 39 -1.81 -5.99 1.21
C ARG A 39 -1.91 -5.01 0.06
N GLY A 40 -2.40 -5.50 -1.08
CA GLY A 40 -2.82 -4.62 -2.16
C GLY A 40 -4.01 -3.78 -1.71
N VAL A 41 -4.07 -2.58 -2.26
CA VAL A 41 -5.25 -1.69 -2.23
C VAL A 41 -5.39 -1.13 -3.63
N ASP A 42 -6.62 -0.88 -4.06
CA ASP A 42 -6.81 -0.27 -5.37
C ASP A 42 -6.35 1.19 -5.30
N VAL A 43 -5.77 1.68 -6.39
CA VAL A 43 -5.34 3.09 -6.46
C VAL A 43 -6.53 4.02 -6.19
N THR A 44 -7.73 3.62 -6.59
CA THR A 44 -8.99 4.33 -6.31
C THR A 44 -9.30 4.44 -4.82
N ASP A 45 -8.90 3.47 -4.00
CA ASP A 45 -9.05 3.53 -2.54
C ASP A 45 -8.10 4.55 -1.91
N LEU A 46 -6.97 4.81 -2.59
CA LEU A 46 -5.95 5.76 -2.15
C LEU A 46 -6.20 7.18 -2.65
N LEU A 47 -6.96 7.34 -3.75
CA LEU A 47 -7.25 8.63 -4.36
C LEU A 47 -7.78 9.70 -3.38
N PRO A 48 -8.65 9.39 -2.39
CA PRO A 48 -9.09 10.37 -1.39
C PRO A 48 -7.97 10.96 -0.52
N PHE A 49 -6.82 10.28 -0.44
CA PHE A 49 -5.62 10.75 0.27
C PHE A 49 -4.60 11.40 -0.67
N GLY A 50 -4.82 11.31 -1.98
CA GLY A 50 -4.04 12.00 -2.99
C GLY A 50 -4.41 13.47 -3.08
N GLY A 51 -3.47 14.29 -3.54
CA GLY A 51 -3.72 15.66 -3.95
C GLY A 51 -3.29 15.85 -5.40
N GLN A 52 -4.10 16.56 -6.18
CA GLN A 52 -3.69 16.95 -7.53
C GLN A 52 -2.67 18.08 -7.39
N TRP A 53 -1.49 17.98 -8.01
CA TRP A 53 -0.54 19.09 -8.01
C TRP A 53 -0.52 19.82 -9.36
N THR A 54 -0.53 21.14 -9.32
CA THR A 54 -0.30 21.99 -10.50
C THR A 54 0.83 22.99 -10.23
N PRO A 55 1.60 23.40 -11.25
CA PRO A 55 2.67 24.39 -11.08
C PRO A 55 2.17 25.72 -10.50
N ASP A 56 0.98 26.17 -10.91
CA ASP A 56 0.46 27.49 -10.57
C ASP A 56 -0.32 27.52 -9.25
N GLN A 57 -0.97 26.40 -8.88
CA GLN A 57 -1.88 26.35 -7.72
C GLN A 57 -1.38 25.42 -6.60
N GLY A 58 -0.27 24.70 -6.81
CA GLY A 58 0.26 23.75 -5.85
C GLY A 58 -0.65 22.53 -5.68
N THR A 59 -0.71 21.99 -4.46
CA THR A 59 -1.53 20.82 -4.11
C THR A 59 -2.99 21.22 -3.91
N LEU A 60 -3.87 20.67 -4.75
CA LEU A 60 -5.32 20.80 -4.72
C LEU A 60 -5.97 19.58 -4.04
N PRO A 61 -7.16 19.73 -3.43
CA PRO A 61 -7.94 18.62 -2.90
C PRO A 61 -8.26 17.57 -3.98
N TYR A 62 -8.46 16.32 -3.54
CA TYR A 62 -9.00 15.28 -4.40
C TYR A 62 -10.41 15.66 -4.90
N ASP A 63 -10.62 15.55 -6.22
CA ASP A 63 -11.91 15.70 -6.87
C ASP A 63 -12.36 14.35 -7.45
N PRO A 64 -13.34 13.66 -6.84
CA PRO A 64 -13.80 12.36 -7.30
C PRO A 64 -14.49 12.41 -8.67
N GLN A 65 -15.07 13.54 -9.08
CA GLN A 65 -15.74 13.64 -10.38
C GLN A 65 -14.74 13.58 -11.54
N ARG A 66 -13.47 13.89 -11.29
CA ARG A 66 -12.40 13.84 -12.29
C ARG A 66 -12.00 12.42 -12.68
N PHE A 67 -12.23 11.44 -11.81
CA PHE A 67 -11.79 10.05 -11.97
C PHE A 67 -12.97 9.09 -12.13
N ASP A 68 -14.16 9.61 -12.43
CA ASP A 68 -15.33 8.80 -12.74
C ASP A 68 -15.31 8.36 -14.21
N ASP A 69 -14.82 7.14 -14.46
CA ASP A 69 -14.75 6.52 -15.79
C ASP A 69 -16.14 6.09 -16.33
N THR A 70 -17.24 6.31 -15.58
CA THR A 70 -18.61 6.07 -16.12
C THR A 70 -19.13 7.21 -17.01
N ALA A 71 -18.34 8.27 -17.23
CA ALA A 71 -18.68 9.41 -18.08
C ALA A 71 -18.26 9.25 -19.57
N GLY A 72 -17.82 8.06 -20.01
CA GLY A 72 -17.40 7.80 -21.38
C GLY A 72 -18.03 6.53 -21.98
N GLU A 73 -19.16 6.72 -22.66
CA GLU A 73 -19.64 5.83 -23.75
C GLU A 73 -18.72 5.89 -24.98
#